data_AF-A0A2M7MNY8-F1
#
_entry.id   AF-A0A2M7MNY8-F1
#
_cell.length_a   1.000
_cell.length_b   1.000
_cell.length_c   1.000
_cell.angle_alpha   90.00
_cell.angle_beta   90.00
_cell.angle_gamma   90.00
#
_symmetry.space_group_name_H-M   'P 1'
#
loop_
_entity.id
_entity.type
_entity.pdbx_description
1 polymer ?
#
loop_
_entity_poly.entity_id
_entity_poly.type
_entity_poly.pdbx_seq_one_letter_code
_entity_poly.pdbx_strand_id
1 'polypeptide(L)'
;MKIGKYSVYSLLSGGFKLDGGAMFGIIPKPLWSKSNPADQLNRISLVTRNLLLVSASRKILIDTGMGGKWNDRAKEIYEIDFTKNTLEHSLTEVGVVPSDITDV
;
A
#
# COMPACT_ATOMS: atom_id res chain seq x y z
N MET A 1 -11.26 1.52 -12.67
CA MET A 1 -11.82 2.73 -13.35
C MET A 1 -11.20 2.87 -14.74
N LYS A 2 -11.71 3.72 -15.63
CA LYS A 2 -11.12 3.95 -16.97
C LYS A 2 -10.72 5.41 -17.13
N ILE A 3 -9.50 5.67 -17.59
CA ILE A 3 -8.97 7.02 -17.87
C ILE A 3 -8.39 7.01 -19.28
N GLY A 4 -9.09 7.62 -20.24
CA GLY A 4 -8.71 7.59 -21.65
C GLY A 4 -8.53 6.15 -22.15
N LYS A 5 -7.32 5.82 -22.62
CA LYS A 5 -6.96 4.49 -23.12
C LYS A 5 -6.59 3.47 -22.03
N TYR A 6 -6.55 3.87 -20.76
CA TYR A 6 -6.09 3.01 -19.66
C TYR A 6 -7.26 2.48 -18.83
N SER A 7 -7.27 1.17 -18.60
CA SER A 7 -7.93 0.54 -17.46
C SER A 7 -7.04 0.71 -16.24
N VAL A 8 -7.57 1.29 -15.17
CA VAL A 8 -6.82 1.58 -13.93
C VAL A 8 -7.35 0.72 -12.80
N TYR A 9 -6.45 -0.04 -12.19
CA TYR A 9 -6.69 -0.91 -11.05
C TYR A 9 -5.97 -0.37 -9.82
N SER A 10 -6.61 -0.47 -8.66
CA SER A 10 -5.97 -0.17 -7.39
C SER A 10 -5.58 -1.47 -6.71
N LEU A 11 -4.29 -1.61 -6.42
CA LEU A 11 -3.70 -2.84 -5.88
C LEU A 11 -3.19 -2.58 -4.47
N LEU A 12 -3.57 -3.41 -3.50
CA LEU A 12 -3.03 -3.33 -2.14
C LEU A 12 -1.77 -4.21 -2.04
N SER A 13 -0.72 -3.72 -1.39
CA SER A 13 0.59 -4.43 -1.33
C SER A 13 1.21 -4.48 0.06
N GLY A 14 0.37 -4.46 1.09
CA GLY A 14 0.78 -4.77 2.46
C GLY A 14 0.25 -3.75 3.46
N GLY A 15 0.09 -4.21 4.70
CA GLY A 15 -0.31 -3.40 5.83
C GLY A 15 0.86 -3.12 6.76
N PHE A 16 0.88 -1.94 7.37
CA PHE A 16 1.84 -1.56 8.39
C PHE A 16 1.24 -0.48 9.28
N LYS A 17 1.95 -0.12 10.34
CA LYS A 17 1.54 0.93 11.27
C LYS A 17 2.66 1.93 11.48
N LEU A 18 2.28 3.20 11.62
CA LEU A 18 3.19 4.31 11.95
C LEU A 18 2.62 5.15 13.07
N ASP A 19 3.48 5.86 13.80
CA ASP A 19 3.03 6.82 14.82
C ASP A 19 2.07 7.85 14.21
N GLY A 20 0.86 7.95 14.77
CA GLY A 20 -0.18 8.84 14.27
C GLY A 20 0.21 10.32 14.41
N GLY A 21 0.96 10.68 15.46
CA GLY A 21 1.45 12.05 15.63
C GLY A 21 2.41 12.45 14.50
N ALA A 22 3.33 11.56 14.14
CA ALA A 22 4.24 11.77 13.01
C ALA A 22 3.49 11.91 11.67
N MET A 23 2.43 11.14 11.45
CA MET A 23 1.64 11.19 10.22
C MET A 23 0.74 12.43 10.10
N PHE A 24 0.25 12.94 11.23
CA PHE A 24 -0.68 14.08 11.27
C PHE A 24 -0.01 15.41 11.67
N GLY A 25 1.28 15.38 12.02
CA GLY A 25 2.09 16.56 12.32
C GLY A 25 1.48 17.42 13.43
N ILE A 26 1.12 18.67 13.10
CA ILE A 26 0.58 19.64 14.05
C ILE A 26 -0.89 19.37 14.45
N ILE A 27 -1.58 18.46 13.78
CA ILE A 27 -3.00 18.21 14.05
C ILE A 27 -3.16 17.49 15.39
N PRO A 28 -3.98 18.00 16.34
CA PRO A 28 -4.16 17.37 17.64
C PRO A 28 -4.74 15.96 17.55
N LYS A 29 -4.23 15.06 18.40
CA LYS A 29 -4.71 13.66 18.52
C LYS A 29 -6.22 13.52 18.63
N PRO A 30 -6.94 14.28 19.46
CA PRO A 30 -8.40 14.17 19.56
C PRO A 30 -9.15 14.44 18.24
N LEU A 31 -8.53 15.11 17.27
CA LEU A 31 -9.14 15.33 15.95
C LEU A 31 -8.85 14.18 14.99
N TRP A 32 -7.57 13.84 14.77
CA TRP A 32 -7.22 12.82 13.77
C TRP A 32 -7.56 11.40 14.23
N SER A 33 -7.60 11.12 15.54
CA SER A 33 -7.89 9.78 16.06
C SER A 33 -9.35 9.35 15.85
N LYS A 34 -10.23 10.29 15.48
CA LYS A 34 -11.63 9.99 15.14
C LYS A 34 -11.75 9.18 13.86
N SER A 35 -10.93 9.51 12.85
CA SER A 35 -10.92 8.80 11.56
C SER A 35 -9.83 7.73 11.49
N ASN A 36 -8.73 7.91 12.24
CA ASN A 36 -7.59 7.00 12.24
C ASN A 36 -7.28 6.60 13.70
N PRO A 37 -8.07 5.67 14.28
CA PRO A 37 -7.85 5.24 15.65
C PRO A 37 -6.45 4.64 15.80
N ALA A 38 -5.72 5.10 16.80
CA ALA A 38 -4.38 4.61 17.10
C ALA A 38 -4.42 3.46 18.10
N ASP A 39 -3.43 2.58 18.02
CA ASP A 39 -3.20 1.52 19.02
C ASP A 39 -2.56 2.06 20.31
N GLN A 40 -2.22 1.15 21.23
CA GLN A 40 -1.60 1.47 22.51
C GLN A 40 -0.22 2.14 22.38
N LEU A 41 0.47 1.95 21.25
CA LEU A 41 1.76 2.55 20.92
C LEU A 41 1.60 3.84 20.10
N ASN A 42 0.38 4.40 20.05
CA ASN A 42 0.02 5.58 19.26
C ASN A 42 0.15 5.39 17.74
N ARG A 43 0.15 4.15 17.24
CA ARG A 43 0.31 3.87 15.81
C ARG A 43 -1.04 3.73 15.10
N ILE A 44 -1.15 4.27 13.89
CA ILE A 44 -2.32 4.13 13.01
C ILE A 44 -2.09 3.06 11.95
N SER A 45 -3.14 2.37 11.53
CA SER A 45 -3.08 1.39 10.45
C SER A 45 -3.00 2.06 9.08
N LEU A 46 -2.01 1.65 8.30
CA LEU A 46 -1.75 2.12 6.94
C LEU A 46 -1.64 0.91 5.99
N VAL A 47 -1.86 1.18 4.71
CA VAL A 47 -1.64 0.21 3.65
C VAL A 47 -0.82 0.84 2.54
N THR A 48 0.03 0.04 1.92
CA THR A 48 0.64 0.43 0.64
C THR A 48 -0.35 0.13 -0.47
N ARG A 49 -0.64 1.14 -1.30
CA ARG A 49 -1.59 1.06 -2.41
C ARG A 49 -0.89 1.54 -3.68
N ASN A 50 -0.90 0.69 -4.69
CA ASN A 50 -0.29 0.94 -6.00
C ASN A 50 -1.42 1.12 -7.02
N LEU A 51 -1.06 1.69 -8.17
CA LEU A 51 -1.97 1.80 -9.31
C LEU A 51 -1.38 1.05 -10.50
N LEU A 52 -2.18 0.19 -11.11
CA LEU A 52 -1.83 -0.47 -12.36
C LEU A 52 -2.64 0.14 -13.49
N LEU A 53 -1.94 0.70 -14.48
CA LEU A 53 -2.50 1.27 -15.70
C LEU A 53 -2.27 0.31 -16.85
N VAL A 54 -3.35 -0.27 -17.38
CA VAL A 54 -3.33 -1.24 -18.48
C VAL A 54 -3.90 -0.61 -19.76
N SER A 55 -3.12 -0.66 -20.83
CA SER A 55 -3.53 -0.32 -22.19
C SER A 55 -3.16 -1.46 -23.14
N ALA A 56 -3.49 -1.33 -24.43
CA ALA A 56 -3.17 -2.35 -25.44
C ALA A 56 -1.66 -2.65 -25.57
N SER A 57 -0.79 -1.67 -25.26
CA SER A 57 0.66 -1.79 -25.50
C SER A 57 1.51 -1.67 -24.24
N ARG A 58 0.93 -1.30 -23.09
CA ARG A 58 1.66 -1.00 -21.85
C ARG A 58 0.88 -1.43 -20.61
N LYS A 59 1.58 -1.98 -19.63
CA LYS A 59 1.11 -2.22 -18.26
C LYS A 59 2.07 -1.49 -17.31
N ILE A 60 1.66 -0.31 -16.86
CA ILE A 60 2.48 0.59 -16.04
C ILE A 60 2.06 0.42 -14.58
N LEU A 61 3.00 0.09 -13.71
CA LEU A 61 2.77 -0.04 -12.28
C LEU A 61 3.33 1.18 -11.55
N ILE A 62 2.48 1.99 -10.92
CA ILE A 62 2.90 3.13 -10.11
C ILE A 62 3.14 2.66 -8.67
N ASP A 63 4.39 2.83 -8.22
CA ASP A 63 4.95 2.31 -6.97
C ASP A 63 4.95 0.77 -6.87
N THR A 64 5.78 0.22 -5.98
CA THR A 64 5.95 -1.24 -5.79
C THR A 64 5.71 -1.68 -4.34
N GLY A 65 5.07 -0.81 -3.55
CA GLY A 65 4.89 -1.01 -2.12
C GLY A 65 6.21 -1.03 -1.36
N MET A 66 6.23 -1.79 -0.26
CA MET A 66 7.36 -1.81 0.68
C MET A 66 8.32 -2.99 0.51
N GLY A 67 8.00 -3.95 -0.37
CA GLY A 67 8.78 -5.17 -0.60
C GLY A 67 9.04 -5.99 0.68
N GLY A 68 9.86 -7.04 0.56
CA GLY A 68 10.13 -7.98 1.67
C GLY A 68 11.41 -7.72 2.46
N LYS A 69 12.19 -6.69 2.15
CA LYS A 69 13.55 -6.48 2.69
C LYS A 69 13.56 -5.79 4.06
N TRP A 70 12.80 -6.33 5.00
CA TRP A 70 12.68 -5.82 6.37
C TRP A 70 13.30 -6.79 7.38
N ASN A 71 14.06 -6.27 8.33
CA ASN A 71 14.54 -7.06 9.47
C ASN A 71 13.43 -7.22 10.53
N ASP A 72 13.60 -8.18 11.44
CA ASP A 72 12.54 -8.55 12.38
C ASP A 72 12.19 -7.42 13.35
N ARG A 73 13.19 -6.64 13.77
CA ARG A 73 12.98 -5.45 14.59
C ARG A 73 12.08 -4.42 13.89
N ALA A 74 12.31 -4.15 12.60
CA ALA A 74 11.51 -3.20 11.85
C ALA A 74 10.08 -3.74 11.62
N LYS A 75 9.93 -5.04 11.37
CA LYS A 75 8.61 -5.69 11.25
C LYS A 75 7.81 -5.56 12.54
N GLU A 76 8.45 -5.70 13.70
CA GLU A 76 7.80 -5.53 15.01
C GLU A 76 7.39 -4.06 15.26
N ILE A 77 8.31 -3.12 15.06
CA ILE A 77 8.05 -1.68 15.26
C ILE A 77 6.89 -1.20 14.40
N TYR A 78 6.87 -1.60 13.13
CA TYR A 78 5.85 -1.16 12.17
C TYR A 78 4.69 -2.14 12.01
N GLU A 79 4.64 -3.23 12.77
CA GLU A 79 3.63 -4.27 12.65
C GLU A 79 3.33 -4.63 11.18
N ILE A 80 4.39 -4.95 10.44
CA ILE A 80 4.30 -5.21 9.00
C ILE A 80 3.54 -6.52 8.78
N ASP A 81 2.43 -6.45 8.06
CA ASP A 81 1.55 -7.57 7.72
C ASP A 81 1.50 -7.78 6.20
N PHE A 82 2.14 -8.87 5.75
CA PHE A 82 2.08 -9.35 4.36
C PHE A 82 1.07 -10.49 4.15
N THR A 83 0.34 -10.91 5.17
CA THR A 83 -0.56 -12.07 5.07
C THR A 83 -1.83 -11.77 4.28
N LYS A 84 -2.25 -10.49 4.24
CA LYS A 84 -3.53 -10.09 3.64
C LYS A 84 -3.41 -9.50 2.25
N ASN A 85 -2.35 -8.74 1.97
CA ASN A 85 -2.24 -7.96 0.74
C ASN A 85 -0.79 -7.98 0.27
N THR A 86 -0.45 -8.82 -0.71
CA THR A 86 0.83 -8.72 -1.42
C THR A 86 0.59 -8.17 -2.82
N LEU A 87 1.59 -7.50 -3.38
CA LEU A 87 1.49 -6.97 -4.73
C LEU A 87 1.25 -8.10 -5.75
N GLU A 88 1.93 -9.23 -5.57
CA GLU A 88 1.80 -10.42 -6.40
C GLU A 88 0.37 -10.98 -6.36
N HIS A 89 -0.24 -11.04 -5.18
CA HIS A 89 -1.62 -11.49 -5.02
C HIS A 89 -2.58 -10.52 -5.73
N SER A 90 -2.48 -9.22 -5.47
CA SER A 90 -3.37 -8.23 -6.11
C SER A 90 -3.19 -8.14 -7.63
N LEU A 91 -1.98 -8.34 -8.16
CA LEU A 91 -1.76 -8.46 -9.60
C LEU A 91 -2.49 -9.68 -10.18
N THR A 92 -2.43 -10.81 -9.49
CA THR A 92 -3.09 -12.05 -9.90
C THR A 92 -4.62 -11.89 -9.92
N GLU A 93 -5.20 -11.17 -8.94
CA GLU A 93 -6.64 -10.87 -8.90
C GLU A 93 -7.14 -10.10 -10.14
N VAL A 94 -6.26 -9.34 -10.80
CA VAL A 94 -6.58 -8.60 -12.04
C VAL A 94 -6.04 -9.30 -13.30
N GLY A 95 -5.59 -10.55 -13.18
CA GLY A 95 -5.12 -11.36 -14.31
C GLY A 95 -3.79 -10.89 -14.91
N VAL A 96 -2.93 -10.28 -14.10
CA VAL A 96 -1.61 -9.78 -14.51
C VAL A 96 -0.53 -10.48 -13.69
N VAL A 97 0.57 -10.85 -14.33
CA VAL A 97 1.76 -11.35 -13.62
C VAL A 97 2.88 -10.30 -13.65
N PRO A 98 3.84 -10.33 -12.71
CA PRO A 98 4.92 -9.34 -12.66
C PRO A 98 5.70 -9.20 -13.97
N SER A 99 5.90 -10.29 -14.72
CA SER A 99 6.60 -10.27 -16.02
C SER A 99 5.86 -9.53 -17.13
N ASP A 100 4.56 -9.24 -16.96
CA ASP A 100 3.79 -8.46 -17.92
C ASP A 100 3.97 -6.95 -17.74
N ILE A 101 4.53 -6.53 -16.62
CA ILE A 101 4.73 -5.11 -16.31
C ILE A 101 5.79 -4.56 -17.26
N THR A 102 5.41 -3.54 -18.03
CA THR A 102 6.29 -2.93 -19.01
C THR A 102 7.10 -1.78 -18.41
N ASP A 103 6.58 -1.16 -17.35
CA ASP A 103 7.15 0.03 -16.72
C ASP A 103 6.78 0.12 -15.24
N VAL A 104 7.67 0.74 -14.47
CA VAL A 104 7.49 1.12 -13.07
C VAL A 104 7.86 2.59 -12.91
#